data_AF-A0A9Q1GTX2-F1
#
_entry.id   AF-A0A9Q1GTX2-F1
#
_cell.length_a   1.000
_cell.length_b   1.000
_cell.length_c   1.000
_cell.angle_alpha   90.00
_cell.angle_beta   90.00
_cell.angle_gamma   90.00
#
_symmetry.space_group_name_H-M   'P 1'
#
loop_
_entity.id
_entity.type
_entity.pdbx_description
1 polymer ?
#
loop_
_entity_poly.entity_id
_entity_poly.type
_entity_poly.pdbx_seq_one_letter_code
_entity_poly.pdbx_strand_id
1 'polypeptide(L)'
;MELINNIAKAHGDVSVFGGVGERSEVSALLGRMPSAVGYQPTLSTEMGSLQERITSTKEGAITSIQAVYVLADDLTDPAPATTFAHLDATTVLSRGLAAKGIYPAVDPLDSTSTMLQPRIVGEEHYETAQRVTQISQHYKELQDVITILELDELSEEDRLTVAKARKIERFLSQPFFVAEAPQGKYVGLAETIRGFQLILSEELDSLPEQAFYLVVKEIILPTNSGQIGVLPNHAAIATAVDLGILRIRLNDQWLTIALMGGFARIGNNEITILANEAESGSDIDSQEAQQTLEKAEAILRKAEGKKQTIEANLALRRAKTRAEATNTIW
;
A
#
# COMPACT_ATOMS: atom_id res chain seq x y z
N MET A 1 -8.47 -18.03 8.67
CA MET A 1 -8.39 -19.51 8.64
C MET A 1 -8.59 -20.04 7.22
N GLU A 2 -9.69 -19.71 6.52
CA GLU A 2 -9.84 -20.10 5.10
C GLU A 2 -8.76 -19.52 4.17
N LEU A 3 -8.27 -18.30 4.44
CA LEU A 3 -7.24 -17.66 3.62
C LEU A 3 -5.95 -18.51 3.52
N ILE A 4 -5.45 -19.05 4.63
CA ILE A 4 -4.20 -19.85 4.66
C ILE A 4 -4.41 -21.18 3.95
N ASN A 5 -5.55 -21.83 4.18
CA ASN A 5 -5.91 -23.09 3.51
C ASN A 5 -6.10 -22.90 1.99
N ASN A 6 -6.70 -21.78 1.57
CA ASN A 6 -6.92 -21.47 0.15
C ASN A 6 -5.61 -21.12 -0.55
N ILE A 7 -4.69 -20.40 0.10
CA ILE A 7 -3.35 -20.12 -0.42
C ILE A 7 -2.54 -21.41 -0.56
N ALA A 8 -2.52 -22.26 0.48
CA ALA A 8 -1.79 -23.52 0.45
C ALA A 8 -2.27 -24.42 -0.70
N LYS A 9 -3.59 -24.59 -0.86
CA LYS A 9 -4.17 -25.38 -1.95
C LYS A 9 -3.87 -24.81 -3.34
N ALA A 10 -3.81 -23.50 -3.49
CA ALA A 10 -3.52 -22.85 -4.78
C ALA A 10 -2.06 -23.09 -5.24
N HIS A 11 -1.13 -23.32 -4.31
CA HIS A 11 0.29 -23.53 -4.60
C HIS A 11 0.75 -25.00 -4.49
N GLY A 12 -0.18 -25.94 -4.26
CA GLY A 12 0.15 -27.36 -4.10
C GLY A 12 0.72 -27.72 -2.71
N ASP A 13 0.57 -26.81 -1.75
CA ASP A 13 1.05 -26.95 -0.38
C ASP A 13 -0.04 -27.54 0.53
N VAL A 14 0.37 -28.13 1.64
CA VAL A 14 -0.52 -28.78 2.61
C VAL A 14 -0.71 -27.87 3.83
N SER A 15 -1.96 -27.51 4.13
CA SER A 15 -2.31 -26.82 5.37
C SER A 15 -2.68 -27.86 6.44
N VAL A 16 -1.84 -28.00 7.48
CA VAL A 16 -2.11 -28.84 8.64
C VAL A 16 -2.38 -27.94 9.84
N PHE A 17 -3.54 -28.09 10.46
CA PHE A 17 -3.89 -27.46 11.72
C PHE A 17 -3.74 -28.51 12.83
N GLY A 18 -2.89 -28.21 13.82
CA GLY A 18 -2.66 -29.10 14.96
C GLY A 18 -2.07 -28.28 16.10
N GLY A 19 -2.93 -27.80 16.98
CA GLY A 19 -2.59 -26.80 17.98
C GLY A 19 -2.01 -27.38 19.26
N VAL A 20 -1.33 -26.53 20.04
CA VAL A 20 -0.90 -26.86 21.41
C VAL A 20 -2.11 -27.20 22.29
N GLY A 21 -3.24 -26.51 22.13
CA GLY A 21 -4.46 -26.73 22.91
C GLY A 21 -5.02 -28.16 22.80
N GLU A 22 -5.12 -28.69 21.58
CA GLU A 22 -5.62 -30.06 21.32
C GLU A 22 -4.71 -31.11 21.98
N ARG A 23 -3.38 -30.86 21.99
CA ARG A 23 -2.41 -31.75 22.63
C ARG A 23 -2.46 -31.68 24.16
N SER A 24 -2.75 -30.51 24.73
CA SER A 24 -3.03 -30.37 26.16
C SER A 24 -4.26 -31.18 26.59
N GLU A 25 -5.33 -31.15 25.79
CA GLU A 25 -6.55 -31.92 26.06
C GLU A 25 -6.28 -33.43 26.04
N VAL A 26 -5.55 -33.91 25.04
CA VAL A 26 -5.14 -35.33 24.96
C VAL A 26 -4.24 -35.72 26.14
N SER A 27 -3.32 -34.85 26.55
CA SER A 27 -2.45 -35.09 27.71
C SER A 27 -3.24 -35.21 29.02
N ALA A 28 -4.26 -34.37 29.20
CA ALA A 28 -5.15 -34.43 30.35
C ALA A 28 -5.97 -35.73 30.37
N LEU A 29 -6.50 -36.15 29.21
CA LEU A 29 -7.22 -37.43 29.07
C LEU A 29 -6.33 -38.65 29.34
N LEU A 30 -5.03 -38.55 29.04
CA LEU A 30 -4.03 -39.59 29.33
C LEU A 30 -3.58 -39.59 30.81
N GLY A 31 -4.15 -38.73 31.66
CA GLY A 31 -3.86 -38.66 33.09
C GLY A 31 -2.46 -38.12 33.41
N ARG A 32 -1.83 -37.40 32.49
CA ARG A 32 -0.54 -36.74 32.76
C ARG A 32 -0.79 -35.51 33.65
N MET A 33 0.05 -35.32 34.66
CA MET A 33 -0.01 -34.10 35.47
C MET A 33 0.27 -32.87 34.59
N PRO A 34 -0.60 -31.83 34.62
CA PRO A 34 -0.39 -30.62 33.84
C PRO A 34 0.81 -29.82 34.38
N SER A 35 1.47 -29.11 33.48
CA SER A 35 2.58 -28.20 33.76
C SER A 35 2.07 -26.75 33.87
N ALA A 36 2.97 -25.77 33.69
CA ALA A 36 2.64 -24.35 33.73
C ALA A 36 1.40 -24.02 32.88
N VAL A 37 0.48 -23.23 33.46
CA VAL A 37 -0.73 -22.71 32.79
C VAL A 37 -1.66 -23.82 32.25
N GLY A 38 -1.48 -25.07 32.68
CA GLY A 38 -2.32 -26.21 32.27
C GLY A 38 -1.86 -26.94 31.01
N TYR A 39 -0.68 -26.60 30.46
CA TYR A 39 -0.11 -27.28 29.30
C TYR A 39 0.44 -28.68 29.63
N GLN A 40 0.60 -29.51 28.60
CA GLN A 40 1.23 -30.82 28.73
C GLN A 40 2.70 -30.70 29.21
N PRO A 41 3.19 -31.61 30.08
CA PRO A 41 4.58 -31.60 30.53
C PRO A 41 5.58 -31.89 29.40
N THR A 42 5.11 -32.46 28.29
CA THR A 42 5.90 -32.81 27.10
C THR A 42 5.91 -31.72 26.02
N LEU A 43 5.39 -30.52 26.31
CA LEU A 43 5.17 -29.45 25.33
C LEU A 43 6.43 -29.16 24.50
N SER A 44 7.55 -28.89 25.17
CA SER A 44 8.80 -28.53 24.49
C SER A 44 9.36 -29.67 23.64
N THR A 45 9.34 -30.90 24.14
CA THR A 45 9.85 -32.07 23.39
C THR A 45 9.00 -32.36 22.15
N GLU A 46 7.67 -32.29 22.29
CA GLU A 46 6.75 -32.51 21.17
C GLU A 46 6.82 -31.41 20.13
N MET A 47 6.95 -30.15 20.56
CA MET A 47 7.16 -29.02 19.67
C MET A 47 8.49 -29.15 18.93
N GLY A 48 9.58 -29.40 19.64
CA GLY A 48 10.91 -29.56 19.04
C GLY A 48 10.95 -30.71 18.02
N SER A 49 10.39 -31.88 18.34
CA SER A 49 10.36 -33.01 17.39
C SER A 49 9.55 -32.71 16.12
N LEU A 50 8.56 -31.82 16.18
CA LEU A 50 7.80 -31.39 15.01
C LEU A 50 8.59 -30.35 14.21
N GLN A 51 9.11 -29.32 14.88
CA GLN A 51 9.79 -28.19 14.25
C GLN A 51 11.11 -28.62 13.58
N GLU A 52 11.88 -29.51 14.19
CA GLU A 52 13.16 -30.01 13.62
C GLU A 52 12.96 -30.81 12.32
N ARG A 53 11.76 -31.31 12.06
CA ARG A 53 11.44 -31.98 10.78
C ARG A 53 11.18 -30.98 9.65
N ILE A 54 10.89 -29.73 9.99
CA ILE A 54 10.65 -28.62 9.06
C ILE A 54 12.01 -27.93 8.86
N THR A 55 12.80 -28.46 7.93
CA THR A 55 14.12 -27.93 7.67
C THR A 55 14.52 -28.09 6.20
N SER A 56 15.66 -27.48 5.84
CA SER A 56 16.27 -27.64 4.53
C SER A 56 17.25 -28.82 4.54
N THR A 57 17.14 -29.67 3.53
CA THR A 57 18.02 -30.83 3.31
C THR A 57 18.74 -30.70 1.96
N LYS A 58 19.62 -31.64 1.65
CA LYS A 58 20.29 -31.67 0.34
C LYS A 58 19.36 -31.98 -0.84
N GLU A 59 18.22 -32.62 -0.58
CA GLU A 59 17.27 -33.07 -1.60
C GLU A 59 16.12 -32.08 -1.81
N GLY A 60 15.91 -31.16 -0.87
CA GLY A 60 14.85 -30.16 -0.93
C GLY A 60 14.71 -29.39 0.36
N ALA A 61 13.82 -28.40 0.37
CA ALA A 61 13.54 -27.56 1.52
C ALA A 61 12.04 -27.51 1.82
N ILE A 62 11.70 -27.51 3.11
CA ILE A 62 10.33 -27.26 3.58
C ILE A 62 10.32 -25.91 4.28
N THR A 63 9.59 -24.95 3.73
CA THR A 63 9.33 -23.66 4.38
C THR A 63 7.93 -23.69 4.97
N SER A 64 7.81 -23.54 6.29
CA SER A 64 6.53 -23.58 6.98
C SER A 64 6.11 -22.19 7.43
N ILE A 65 4.92 -21.76 7.02
CA ILE A 65 4.26 -20.56 7.57
C ILE A 65 3.28 -21.02 8.65
N GLN A 66 3.55 -20.65 9.90
CA GLN A 66 2.79 -21.13 11.06
C GLN A 66 1.97 -19.99 11.67
N ALA A 67 0.65 -20.17 11.71
CA ALA A 67 -0.23 -19.24 12.40
C ALA A 67 -0.21 -19.54 13.91
N VAL A 68 0.47 -18.68 14.68
CA VAL A 68 0.51 -18.77 16.14
C VAL A 68 -0.58 -17.87 16.70
N TYR A 69 -1.54 -18.46 17.41
CA TYR A 69 -2.56 -17.70 18.12
C TYR A 69 -2.08 -17.42 19.54
N VAL A 70 -1.99 -16.14 19.89
CA VAL A 70 -1.59 -15.68 21.24
C VAL A 70 -2.86 -15.40 22.03
N LEU A 71 -3.04 -16.10 23.15
CA LEU A 71 -4.18 -15.90 24.04
C LEU A 71 -4.00 -14.60 24.82
N ALA A 72 -5.06 -13.78 24.88
CA ALA A 72 -5.09 -12.52 25.63
C ALA A 72 -3.92 -11.56 25.33
N ASP A 73 -3.32 -11.63 24.13
CA ASP A 73 -2.16 -10.85 23.72
C ASP A 73 -0.91 -11.04 24.65
N ASP A 74 -0.84 -12.16 25.40
CA ASP A 74 0.27 -12.49 26.30
C ASP A 74 1.35 -13.35 25.61
N LEU A 75 2.46 -12.71 25.22
CA LEU A 75 3.62 -13.36 24.60
C LEU A 75 4.44 -14.21 25.60
N THR A 76 4.18 -14.08 26.89
CA THR A 76 4.91 -14.82 27.95
C THR A 76 4.31 -16.18 28.25
N ASP A 77 3.15 -16.51 27.65
CA ASP A 77 2.53 -17.81 27.76
C ASP A 77 3.50 -18.92 27.26
N PRO A 78 3.57 -20.08 27.93
CA PRO A 78 4.50 -21.15 27.56
C PRO A 78 4.35 -21.66 26.13
N ALA A 79 3.15 -21.64 25.55
CA ALA A 79 2.91 -22.13 24.19
C ALA A 79 3.54 -21.24 23.09
N PRO A 80 3.24 -19.93 23.01
CA PRO A 80 3.91 -19.04 22.07
C PRO A 80 5.40 -18.93 22.37
N ALA A 81 5.82 -18.84 23.64
CA ALA A 81 7.24 -18.75 24.00
C ALA A 81 8.05 -19.95 23.49
N THR A 82 7.55 -21.18 23.64
CA THR A 82 8.21 -22.39 23.12
C THR A 82 8.20 -22.43 21.59
N THR A 83 7.13 -21.94 20.97
CA THR A 83 7.01 -21.92 19.51
C THR A 83 7.99 -20.92 18.89
N PHE A 84 8.08 -19.71 19.45
CA PHE A 84 8.96 -18.64 18.94
C PHE A 84 10.44 -19.03 18.97
N ALA A 85 10.87 -19.86 19.92
CA ALA A 85 12.25 -20.33 19.98
C ALA A 85 12.70 -21.14 18.75
N HIS A 86 11.76 -21.68 17.96
CA HIS A 86 12.03 -22.44 16.75
C HIS A 86 11.79 -21.66 15.46
N LEU A 87 11.29 -20.43 15.51
CA LEU A 87 10.96 -19.66 14.32
C LEU A 87 12.15 -18.81 13.87
N ASP A 88 12.50 -18.91 12.59
CA ASP A 88 13.52 -18.06 11.96
C ASP A 88 13.04 -16.63 11.69
N ALA A 89 11.73 -16.45 11.56
CA ALA A 89 11.10 -15.16 11.38
C ALA A 89 9.72 -15.13 12.06
N THR A 90 9.39 -13.99 12.64
CA THR A 90 8.10 -13.71 13.25
C THR A 90 7.44 -12.57 12.50
N THR A 91 6.19 -12.78 12.08
CA THR A 91 5.37 -11.74 11.46
C THR A 91 4.17 -11.50 12.36
N VAL A 92 4.21 -10.38 13.08
CA VAL A 92 3.18 -10.02 14.07
C VAL A 92 2.10 -9.21 13.38
N LEU A 93 0.84 -9.62 13.56
CA LEU A 93 -0.31 -8.91 13.01
C LEU A 93 -0.97 -8.05 14.07
N SER A 94 -0.97 -6.73 13.89
CA SER A 94 -1.51 -5.77 14.86
C SER A 94 -2.95 -5.37 14.53
N ARG A 95 -3.83 -5.42 15.55
CA ARG A 95 -5.21 -4.92 15.43
C ARG A 95 -5.24 -3.40 15.19
N GLY A 96 -4.28 -2.65 15.75
CA GLY A 96 -4.20 -1.21 15.59
C GLY A 96 -3.98 -0.79 14.14
N LEU A 97 -3.09 -1.48 13.42
CA LEU A 97 -2.83 -1.25 12.00
C LEU A 97 -4.04 -1.62 11.13
N ALA A 98 -4.71 -2.74 11.44
CA ALA A 98 -5.94 -3.13 10.76
C ALA A 98 -7.06 -2.10 10.93
N ALA A 99 -7.21 -1.50 12.13
CA ALA A 99 -8.20 -0.45 12.38
C ALA A 99 -7.91 0.84 11.60
N LYS A 100 -6.63 1.13 11.30
CA LYS A 100 -6.20 2.21 10.40
C LYS A 100 -6.46 1.90 8.91
N GLY A 101 -6.91 0.69 8.57
CA GLY A 101 -7.11 0.23 7.18
C GLY A 101 -5.83 -0.27 6.50
N ILE A 102 -4.72 -0.41 7.22
CA ILE A 102 -3.44 -0.86 6.63
C ILE A 102 -3.47 -2.39 6.51
N TYR A 103 -3.40 -2.89 5.28
CA TYR A 103 -3.35 -4.32 4.95
C TYR A 103 -2.17 -4.62 4.02
N PRO A 104 -1.32 -5.62 4.31
CA PRO A 104 -1.32 -6.48 5.50
C PRO A 104 -1.08 -5.70 6.80
N ALA A 105 -1.76 -6.08 7.88
CA ALA A 105 -1.65 -5.43 9.18
C ALA A 105 -0.38 -5.89 9.95
N VAL A 106 0.77 -5.92 9.28
CA VAL A 106 2.04 -6.39 9.83
C VAL A 106 2.70 -5.26 10.60
N ASP A 107 3.04 -5.53 11.86
CA ASP A 107 3.78 -4.58 12.69
C ASP A 107 5.28 -4.65 12.35
N PRO A 108 5.89 -3.58 11.82
CA PRO A 108 7.30 -3.59 11.41
C PRO A 108 8.28 -3.55 12.59
N LEU A 109 7.84 -3.19 13.80
CA LEU A 109 8.69 -3.12 14.99
C LEU A 109 8.68 -4.43 15.77
N ASP A 110 7.51 -5.08 15.88
CA ASP A 110 7.36 -6.35 16.61
C ASP A 110 7.69 -7.58 15.74
N SER A 111 7.74 -7.41 14.41
CA SER A 111 8.15 -8.48 13.49
C SER A 111 9.67 -8.55 13.36
N THR A 112 10.21 -9.78 13.37
CA THR A 112 11.67 -9.99 13.35
C THR A 112 12.07 -11.10 12.37
N SER A 113 13.33 -11.09 11.94
CA SER A 113 13.88 -12.17 11.11
C SER A 113 15.37 -12.38 11.39
N THR A 114 15.80 -13.62 11.54
CA THR A 114 17.21 -14.00 11.65
C THR A 114 17.99 -13.75 10.36
N MET A 115 17.29 -13.69 9.21
CA MET A 115 17.89 -13.43 7.90
C MET A 115 18.28 -11.97 7.69
N LEU A 116 17.79 -11.03 8.52
CA LEU A 116 18.08 -9.61 8.39
C LEU A 116 19.50 -9.28 8.87
N GLN A 117 20.49 -9.71 8.08
CA GLN A 117 21.91 -9.51 8.33
C GLN A 117 22.62 -9.13 7.02
N PRO A 118 23.58 -8.18 7.01
CA PRO A 118 24.23 -7.71 5.79
C PRO A 118 24.83 -8.85 4.95
N ARG A 119 25.38 -9.88 5.61
CA ARG A 119 25.98 -11.05 4.96
C ARG A 119 24.99 -11.93 4.19
N ILE A 120 23.69 -11.84 4.49
CA ILE A 120 22.62 -12.67 3.89
C ILE A 120 21.86 -11.86 2.84
N VAL A 121 21.38 -10.67 3.21
CA VAL A 121 20.51 -9.85 2.35
C VAL A 121 21.24 -8.78 1.54
N GLY A 122 22.53 -8.55 1.80
CA GLY A 122 23.30 -7.45 1.24
C GLY A 122 23.20 -6.17 2.07
N GLU A 123 24.20 -5.30 1.92
CA GLU A 123 24.30 -4.04 2.69
C GLU A 123 23.12 -3.09 2.39
N GLU A 124 22.80 -2.92 1.11
CA GLU A 124 21.77 -1.99 0.66
C GLU A 124 20.38 -2.30 1.25
N HIS A 125 19.99 -3.58 1.24
CA HIS A 125 18.72 -4.02 1.82
C HIS A 125 18.74 -3.85 3.34
N TYR A 126 19.83 -4.26 4.00
CA TYR A 126 19.97 -4.16 5.44
C TYR A 126 19.89 -2.70 5.93
N GLU A 127 20.65 -1.80 5.32
CA GLU A 127 20.64 -0.37 5.67
C GLU A 127 19.26 0.27 5.45
N THR A 128 18.60 -0.06 4.33
CA THR A 128 17.24 0.44 4.03
C THR A 128 16.25 -0.03 5.11
N ALA A 129 16.27 -1.30 5.47
CA ALA A 129 15.40 -1.86 6.52
C ALA A 129 15.68 -1.24 7.89
N GLN A 130 16.95 -1.08 8.28
CA GLN A 130 17.33 -0.46 9.55
C GLN A 130 16.85 0.99 9.65
N ARG A 131 16.97 1.78 8.58
CA ARG A 131 16.48 3.16 8.56
C ARG A 131 14.96 3.24 8.68
N VAL A 132 14.24 2.34 8.00
CA VAL A 132 12.78 2.24 8.12
C VAL A 132 12.39 1.94 9.57
N THR A 133 13.01 0.95 10.21
CA THR A 133 12.76 0.61 11.62
C THR A 133 13.06 1.78 12.56
N GLN A 134 14.18 2.48 12.37
CA GLN A 134 14.56 3.64 13.18
C GLN A 134 13.53 4.77 13.09
N ILE A 135 13.08 5.12 11.88
CA ILE A 135 12.06 6.16 11.67
C ILE A 135 10.73 5.74 12.30
N SER A 136 10.31 4.48 12.12
CA SER A 136 9.09 3.96 12.73
C SER A 136 9.16 3.96 14.26
N GLN A 137 10.34 3.71 14.84
CA GLN A 137 10.55 3.72 16.28
C GLN A 137 10.49 5.14 16.86
N HIS A 138 11.17 6.10 16.22
CA HIS A 138 11.07 7.53 16.59
C HIS A 138 9.64 8.05 16.46
N TYR A 139 8.92 7.63 15.42
CA TYR A 139 7.52 7.99 15.24
C TYR A 139 6.62 7.48 16.38
N LYS A 140 6.84 6.26 16.87
CA LYS A 140 6.10 5.70 18.01
C LYS A 140 6.32 6.52 19.28
N GLU A 141 7.56 6.94 19.55
CA GLU A 141 7.90 7.81 20.68
C GLU A 141 7.23 9.19 20.56
N LEU A 142 7.25 9.77 19.36
CA LEU A 142 6.56 11.02 19.06
C LEU A 142 5.03 10.90 19.13
N GLN A 143 4.47 9.73 18.86
CA GLN A 143 3.02 9.51 18.89
C GLN A 143 2.43 9.69 20.30
N ASP A 144 3.15 9.25 21.33
CA ASP A 144 2.77 9.45 22.73
C ASP A 144 2.81 10.94 23.08
N VAL A 145 3.82 11.67 22.57
CA VAL A 145 3.93 13.13 22.74
C VAL A 145 2.80 13.86 22.01
N ILE A 146 2.49 13.52 20.76
CA ILE A 146 1.39 14.09 19.94
C ILE A 146 0.01 13.82 20.57
N THR A 147 -0.12 12.77 21.36
CA THR A 147 -1.37 12.49 22.08
C THR A 147 -1.58 13.47 23.24
N ILE A 148 -0.50 14.00 23.81
CA ILE A 148 -0.51 14.95 24.93
C ILE A 148 -0.46 16.41 24.45
N LEU A 149 0.33 16.68 23.41
CA LEU A 149 0.60 17.99 22.82
C LEU A 149 0.14 18.00 21.36
N GLU A 150 -0.32 19.14 20.85
CA GLU A 150 -0.70 19.25 19.43
C GLU A 150 0.53 19.15 18.51
N LEU A 151 0.30 18.73 17.25
CA LEU A 151 1.35 18.51 16.24
C LEU A 151 2.19 19.76 15.94
N ASP A 152 1.64 20.94 16.19
CA ASP A 152 2.28 22.23 15.93
C ASP A 152 3.37 22.58 16.96
N GLU A 153 3.36 21.93 18.14
CA GLU A 153 4.34 22.11 19.21
C GLU A 153 5.63 21.29 19.00
N LEU A 154 5.64 20.42 17.99
CA LEU A 154 6.82 19.66 17.61
C LEU A 154 7.85 20.53 16.87
N SER A 155 9.12 20.16 17.05
CA SER A 155 10.21 20.73 16.24
C SER A 155 9.98 20.45 14.75
N GLU A 156 10.53 21.29 13.87
CA GLU A 156 10.42 21.08 12.42
C GLU A 156 10.99 19.71 11.99
N GLU A 157 12.07 19.25 12.65
CA GLU A 157 12.71 17.96 12.40
C GLU A 157 11.81 16.78 12.80
N ASP A 158 11.14 16.86 13.95
CA ASP A 158 10.20 15.84 14.40
C ASP A 158 8.96 15.79 13.49
N ARG A 159 8.48 16.95 13.03
CA ARG A 159 7.35 17.04 12.11
C ARG A 159 7.67 16.36 10.76
N LEU A 160 8.88 16.57 10.24
CA LEU A 160 9.36 15.88 9.04
C LEU A 160 9.45 14.37 9.27
N THR A 161 9.94 13.94 10.44
CA THR A 161 10.02 12.52 10.79
C THR A 161 8.65 11.86 10.87
N VAL A 162 7.66 12.54 11.47
CA VAL A 162 6.26 12.10 11.50
C VAL A 162 5.68 11.97 10.09
N ALA A 163 5.91 12.95 9.21
CA ALA A 163 5.43 12.90 7.84
C ALA A 163 6.04 11.71 7.07
N LYS A 164 7.35 11.48 7.20
CA LYS A 164 8.03 10.32 6.59
C LYS A 164 7.50 8.99 7.14
N ALA A 165 7.35 8.88 8.46
CA ALA A 165 6.85 7.66 9.10
C ALA A 165 5.42 7.30 8.65
N ARG A 166 4.54 8.30 8.51
CA ARG A 166 3.18 8.08 7.98
C ARG A 166 3.19 7.61 6.53
N LYS A 167 4.09 8.13 5.68
CA LYS A 167 4.27 7.63 4.30
C LYS A 167 4.76 6.19 4.30
N ILE A 168 5.72 5.84 5.16
CA ILE A 168 6.21 4.46 5.34
C ILE A 168 5.09 3.51 5.78
N GLU A 169 4.32 3.86 6.82
CA GLU A 169 3.20 3.05 7.31
C GLU A 169 2.19 2.74 6.19
N ARG A 170 1.90 3.72 5.33
CA ARG A 170 0.98 3.55 4.20
C ARG A 170 1.60 2.77 3.06
N PHE A 171 2.88 2.99 2.75
CA PHE A 171 3.59 2.28 1.68
C PHE A 171 3.78 0.79 1.97
N LEU A 172 3.75 0.39 3.24
CA LEU A 172 3.70 -1.03 3.64
C LEU A 172 2.37 -1.72 3.27
N SER A 173 1.33 -0.97 2.93
CA SER A 173 0.06 -1.56 2.47
C SER A 173 0.18 -2.09 1.04
N GLN A 174 -0.44 -3.25 0.79
CA GLN A 174 -0.39 -3.92 -0.52
C GLN A 174 -1.70 -4.65 -0.81
N PRO A 175 -2.31 -4.45 -2.00
CA PRO A 175 -3.49 -5.21 -2.40
C PRO A 175 -3.12 -6.67 -2.69
N PHE A 176 -3.92 -7.60 -2.17
CA PHE A 176 -3.72 -9.03 -2.36
C PHE A 176 -4.47 -9.56 -3.58
N PHE A 177 -3.90 -10.56 -4.25
CA PHE A 177 -4.58 -11.28 -5.34
C PHE A 177 -5.82 -12.05 -4.88
N VAL A 178 -5.91 -12.36 -3.59
CA VAL A 178 -6.99 -13.17 -3.00
C VAL A 178 -8.12 -12.31 -2.42
N ALA A 179 -7.94 -10.99 -2.33
CA ALA A 179 -8.98 -10.06 -1.91
C ALA A 179 -9.75 -9.55 -3.14
N GLU A 180 -11.09 -9.54 -3.08
CA GLU A 180 -11.91 -8.94 -4.15
C GLU A 180 -11.72 -7.40 -4.14
N ALA A 181 -11.03 -6.88 -5.16
CA ALA A 181 -10.79 -5.46 -5.45
C ALA A 181 -10.14 -4.62 -4.31
N PRO A 182 -8.95 -4.03 -4.48
CA PRO A 182 -8.23 -3.77 -5.75
C PRO A 182 -7.54 -5.01 -6.34
N GLN A 183 -7.14 -4.94 -7.62
CA GLN A 183 -6.36 -6.00 -8.25
C GLN A 183 -5.05 -6.20 -7.48
N GLY A 184 -4.77 -7.43 -7.07
CA GLY A 184 -3.52 -7.77 -6.40
C GLY A 184 -2.30 -7.37 -7.22
N LYS A 185 -1.28 -6.82 -6.57
CA LYS A 185 -0.01 -6.47 -7.20
C LYS A 185 1.09 -7.32 -6.59
N TYR A 186 1.92 -7.93 -7.43
CA TYR A 186 3.19 -8.51 -6.99
C TYR A 186 4.27 -7.44 -7.09
N VAL A 187 5.05 -7.25 -6.03
CA VAL A 187 6.15 -6.28 -5.98
C VAL A 187 7.45 -7.06 -5.82
N GLY A 188 8.40 -6.83 -6.74
CA GLY A 188 9.70 -7.48 -6.69
C GLY A 188 10.60 -6.86 -5.62
N LEU A 189 11.52 -7.67 -5.06
CA LEU A 189 12.42 -7.23 -3.98
C LEU A 189 13.20 -5.95 -4.32
N ALA A 190 13.76 -5.86 -5.54
CA ALA A 190 14.50 -4.69 -5.98
C ALA A 190 13.62 -3.43 -6.10
N GLU A 191 12.35 -3.60 -6.50
CA GLU A 191 11.39 -2.49 -6.55
C GLU A 191 11.02 -2.01 -5.15
N THR A 192 10.87 -2.94 -4.20
CA THR A 192 10.62 -2.63 -2.78
C THR A 192 11.75 -1.81 -2.17
N ILE A 193 13.00 -2.27 -2.32
CA ILE A 193 14.18 -1.57 -1.76
C ILE A 193 14.29 -0.17 -2.35
N ARG A 194 14.19 -0.05 -3.69
CA ARG A 194 14.23 1.25 -4.36
C ARG A 194 13.08 2.16 -3.92
N GLY A 195 11.87 1.62 -3.76
CA GLY A 195 10.70 2.38 -3.31
C GLY A 195 10.91 2.98 -1.92
N PHE A 196 11.44 2.20 -0.97
CA PHE A 196 11.77 2.71 0.36
C PHE A 196 12.93 3.70 0.32
N GLN A 197 13.96 3.49 -0.50
CA GLN A 197 15.05 4.45 -0.66
C GLN A 197 14.57 5.81 -1.14
N LEU A 198 13.64 5.86 -2.10
CA LEU A 198 13.05 7.13 -2.58
C LEU A 198 12.24 7.85 -1.50
N ILE A 199 11.59 7.12 -0.59
CA ILE A 199 10.90 7.70 0.56
C ILE A 199 11.91 8.23 1.58
N LEU A 200 13.04 7.53 1.75
CA LEU A 200 14.12 7.92 2.66
C LEU A 200 14.96 9.09 2.14
N SER A 201 15.08 9.26 0.81
CA SER A 201 15.93 10.27 0.17
C SER A 201 15.29 11.65 -0.02
N GLU A 202 14.09 11.89 0.53
CA GLU A 202 13.34 13.18 0.45
C GLU A 202 12.86 13.57 -0.95
N GLU A 203 13.16 12.78 -1.98
CA GLU A 203 12.74 13.03 -3.37
C GLU A 203 11.22 13.02 -3.57
N LEU A 204 10.48 12.35 -2.67
CA LEU A 204 9.02 12.21 -2.70
C LEU A 204 8.33 13.07 -1.63
N ASP A 205 9.00 14.09 -1.10
CA ASP A 205 8.44 14.88 0.01
C ASP A 205 7.23 15.74 -0.38
N SER A 206 7.18 16.18 -1.64
CA SER A 206 6.04 16.92 -2.21
C SER A 206 4.77 16.08 -2.37
N LEU A 207 4.86 14.75 -2.33
CA LEU A 207 3.69 13.89 -2.50
C LEU A 207 2.88 13.79 -1.21
N PRO A 208 1.54 13.94 -1.26
CA PRO A 208 0.68 13.79 -0.10
C PRO A 208 0.71 12.35 0.41
N GLU A 209 0.57 12.16 1.73
CA GLU A 209 0.54 10.83 2.37
C GLU A 209 -0.49 9.88 1.72
N GLN A 210 -1.56 10.42 1.13
CA GLN A 210 -2.63 9.65 0.50
C GLN A 210 -2.20 9.01 -0.83
N ALA A 211 -1.17 9.53 -1.50
CA ALA A 211 -0.61 8.95 -2.72
C ALA A 211 0.01 7.56 -2.48
N PHE A 212 0.39 7.27 -1.24
CA PHE A 212 0.95 5.99 -0.82
C PHE A 212 -0.15 4.97 -0.43
N TYR A 213 -1.43 5.33 -0.53
CA TYR A 213 -2.58 4.47 -0.23
C TYR A 213 -3.46 4.29 -1.48
N LEU A 214 -3.34 3.13 -2.14
CA LEU A 214 -3.96 2.88 -3.45
C LEU A 214 -5.40 2.39 -3.34
N VAL A 215 -6.37 3.32 -3.25
CA VAL A 215 -7.77 3.04 -3.61
C VAL A 215 -8.34 4.17 -4.46
N VAL A 216 -8.41 3.94 -5.77
CA VAL A 216 -9.20 4.78 -6.69
C VAL A 216 -10.65 4.32 -6.63
N LYS A 217 -11.57 5.19 -6.18
CA LYS A 217 -12.99 4.85 -6.05
C LYS A 217 -13.80 5.15 -7.30
N GLU A 218 -13.40 6.15 -8.08
CA GLU A 218 -14.15 6.60 -9.26
C GLU A 218 -13.24 7.40 -10.18
N ILE A 219 -13.39 7.25 -11.49
CA ILE A 219 -12.71 8.08 -12.49
C ILE A 219 -13.75 8.65 -13.44
N ILE A 220 -13.77 9.97 -13.63
CA ILE A 220 -14.62 10.64 -14.63
C ILE A 220 -13.75 11.04 -15.80
N LEU A 221 -14.01 10.43 -16.96
CA LEU A 221 -13.28 10.62 -18.21
C LEU A 221 -14.08 11.51 -19.19
N PRO A 222 -13.48 12.54 -19.79
CA PRO A 222 -14.11 13.29 -20.87
C PRO A 222 -14.02 12.53 -22.20
N THR A 223 -15.16 12.31 -22.84
CA THR A 223 -15.28 11.64 -24.16
C THR A 223 -16.03 12.54 -25.14
N ASN A 224 -15.96 12.20 -26.43
CA ASN A 224 -16.67 12.92 -27.49
C ASN A 224 -18.22 12.97 -27.32
N SER A 225 -18.78 12.02 -26.56
CA SER A 225 -20.22 11.92 -26.27
C SER A 225 -20.62 12.50 -24.89
N GLY A 226 -19.67 13.07 -24.14
CA GLY A 226 -19.90 13.57 -22.77
C GLY A 226 -18.91 12.99 -21.77
N GLN A 227 -19.29 12.97 -20.49
CA GLN A 227 -18.45 12.40 -19.43
C GLN A 227 -18.85 10.96 -19.13
N ILE A 228 -17.86 10.07 -19.00
CA ILE A 228 -18.06 8.68 -18.56
C ILE A 228 -17.48 8.54 -17.16
N GLY A 229 -18.34 8.16 -16.20
CA GLY A 229 -17.90 7.72 -14.88
C GLY A 229 -17.52 6.24 -14.93
N VAL A 230 -16.29 5.93 -14.54
CA VAL A 230 -15.74 4.58 -14.47
C VAL A 230 -15.55 4.24 -13.00
N LEU A 231 -16.33 3.28 -12.53
CA LEU A 231 -16.25 2.70 -11.19
C LEU A 231 -15.36 1.45 -11.20
N PRO A 232 -14.92 0.96 -10.02
CA PRO A 232 -14.26 -0.33 -9.92
C PRO A 232 -15.07 -1.43 -10.60
N ASN A 233 -14.39 -2.36 -11.27
CA ASN A 233 -14.98 -3.47 -12.02
C ASN A 233 -15.90 -3.06 -13.20
N HIS A 234 -15.69 -1.88 -13.78
CA HIS A 234 -16.41 -1.48 -15.00
C HIS A 234 -16.15 -2.44 -16.16
N ALA A 235 -17.16 -2.66 -17.00
CA ALA A 235 -17.03 -3.43 -18.23
C ALA A 235 -15.92 -2.85 -19.13
N ALA A 236 -15.21 -3.73 -19.83
CA ALA A 236 -14.11 -3.32 -20.70
C ALA A 236 -14.62 -2.42 -21.84
N ILE A 237 -14.05 -1.23 -21.97
CA ILE A 237 -14.42 -0.22 -22.97
C ILE A 237 -13.16 0.43 -23.51
N ALA A 238 -13.11 0.60 -24.83
CA ALA A 238 -12.16 1.49 -25.48
C ALA A 238 -12.92 2.71 -26.00
N THR A 239 -12.44 3.92 -25.69
CA THR A 239 -13.11 5.15 -26.08
C THR A 239 -12.10 6.24 -26.45
N ALA A 240 -12.52 7.18 -27.30
CA ALA A 240 -11.76 8.38 -27.60
C ALA A 240 -11.95 9.39 -26.47
N VAL A 241 -10.84 9.93 -25.98
CA VAL A 241 -10.81 10.99 -24.98
C VAL A 241 -10.85 12.33 -25.70
N ASP A 242 -11.81 13.18 -25.32
CA ASP A 242 -11.88 14.56 -25.82
C ASP A 242 -11.11 15.50 -24.90
N LEU A 243 -10.86 16.73 -25.37
CA LEU A 243 -10.29 17.81 -24.57
C LEU A 243 -11.17 18.09 -23.34
N GLY A 244 -10.61 17.88 -22.15
CA GLY A 244 -11.36 18.05 -20.91
C GLY A 244 -10.58 17.65 -19.67
N ILE A 245 -11.29 17.65 -18.53
CA ILE A 245 -10.72 17.33 -17.22
C ILE A 245 -11.01 15.88 -16.91
N LEU A 246 -9.96 15.09 -16.72
CA LEU A 246 -10.02 13.82 -16.04
C LEU A 246 -10.11 14.08 -14.54
N ARG A 247 -11.11 13.49 -13.90
CA ARG A 247 -11.26 13.56 -12.44
C ARG A 247 -11.06 12.18 -11.86
N ILE A 248 -10.12 12.05 -10.94
CA ILE A 248 -9.82 10.80 -10.26
C ILE A 248 -10.23 11.00 -8.80
N ARG A 249 -11.23 10.26 -8.35
CA ARG A 249 -11.65 10.23 -6.96
C ARG A 249 -10.76 9.25 -6.21
N LEU A 250 -9.82 9.81 -5.46
CA LEU A 250 -8.99 9.08 -4.52
C LEU A 250 -9.67 9.16 -3.16
N ASN A 251 -10.31 8.06 -2.77
CA ASN A 251 -11.19 8.00 -1.59
C ASN A 251 -12.36 9.01 -1.63
N ASP A 252 -12.16 10.26 -1.19
CA ASP A 252 -13.17 11.32 -1.13
C ASP A 252 -12.66 12.69 -1.60
N GLN A 253 -11.44 12.74 -2.15
CA GLN A 253 -10.89 13.94 -2.79
C GLN A 253 -10.75 13.73 -4.30
N TRP A 254 -10.97 14.80 -5.04
CA TRP A 254 -10.86 14.80 -6.50
C TRP A 254 -9.49 15.31 -6.94
N LEU A 255 -8.73 14.45 -7.59
CA LEU A 255 -7.56 14.86 -8.36
C LEU A 255 -7.99 15.20 -9.79
N THR A 256 -7.56 16.36 -10.29
CA THR A 256 -7.85 16.82 -11.65
C THR A 256 -6.63 16.73 -12.55
N ILE A 257 -6.81 16.23 -13.76
CA ILE A 257 -5.79 16.20 -14.80
C ILE A 257 -6.39 16.79 -16.08
N ALA A 258 -5.77 17.81 -16.65
CA ALA A 258 -6.14 18.37 -17.94
C ALA A 258 -5.64 17.45 -19.05
N LEU A 259 -6.54 16.93 -19.88
CA LEU A 259 -6.20 16.06 -21.02
C LEU A 259 -6.40 16.80 -22.34
N MET A 260 -5.39 16.78 -23.20
CA MET A 260 -5.42 17.39 -24.55
C MET A 260 -5.83 16.39 -25.63
N GLY A 261 -6.86 15.60 -25.33
CA GLY A 261 -7.40 14.55 -26.20
C GLY A 261 -6.50 13.31 -26.29
N GLY A 262 -7.08 12.19 -26.72
CA GLY A 262 -6.37 10.91 -26.78
C GLY A 262 -7.27 9.68 -26.90
N PHE A 263 -6.80 8.55 -26.40
CA PHE A 263 -7.54 7.30 -26.31
C PHE A 263 -7.44 6.72 -24.90
N ALA A 264 -8.56 6.24 -24.37
CA ALA A 264 -8.61 5.53 -23.10
C ALA A 264 -9.04 4.09 -23.34
N ARG A 265 -8.33 3.16 -22.70
CA ARG A 265 -8.69 1.75 -22.62
C ARG A 265 -8.95 1.41 -21.17
N ILE A 266 -10.18 0.99 -20.89
CA ILE A 266 -10.66 0.57 -19.58
C ILE A 266 -10.83 -0.94 -19.63
N GLY A 267 -10.21 -1.66 -18.71
CA GLY A 267 -10.35 -3.11 -18.62
C GLY A 267 -9.48 -3.68 -17.51
N ASN A 268 -9.88 -4.82 -16.94
CA ASN A 268 -9.17 -5.47 -15.84
C ASN A 268 -8.93 -4.55 -14.63
N ASN A 269 -9.88 -3.65 -14.34
CA ASN A 269 -9.75 -2.66 -13.26
C ASN A 269 -8.54 -1.72 -13.42
N GLU A 270 -8.02 -1.61 -14.65
CA GLU A 270 -6.97 -0.70 -15.08
C GLU A 270 -7.56 0.28 -16.11
N ILE A 271 -7.11 1.53 -16.06
CA ILE A 271 -7.39 2.51 -17.11
C ILE A 271 -6.05 2.98 -17.68
N THR A 272 -5.82 2.66 -18.95
CA THR A 272 -4.68 3.19 -19.71
C THR A 272 -5.16 4.36 -20.55
N ILE A 273 -4.60 5.56 -20.35
CA ILE A 273 -4.91 6.75 -21.14
C ILE A 273 -3.68 7.15 -21.95
N LEU A 274 -3.81 7.13 -23.27
CA LEU A 274 -2.82 7.66 -24.20
C LEU A 274 -3.29 9.04 -24.63
N ALA A 275 -2.79 10.07 -23.96
CA ALA A 275 -3.09 11.47 -24.29
C ALA A 275 -1.93 12.11 -25.08
N ASN A 276 -2.25 13.09 -25.91
CA ASN A 276 -1.21 13.86 -26.62
C ASN A 276 -0.40 14.72 -25.64
N GLU A 277 -1.09 15.37 -24.70
CA GLU A 277 -0.53 16.13 -23.58
C GLU A 277 -1.45 15.93 -22.37
N ALA A 278 -0.85 15.83 -21.19
CA ALA A 278 -1.56 15.71 -19.91
C ALA A 278 -0.83 16.54 -18.84
N GLU A 279 -1.56 17.38 -18.12
CA GLU A 279 -1.03 18.23 -17.06
C GLU A 279 -1.86 18.05 -15.78
N SER A 280 -1.19 17.87 -14.64
CA SER A 280 -1.88 17.77 -13.34
C SER A 280 -2.40 19.15 -12.93
N GLY A 281 -3.62 19.22 -12.39
CA GLY A 281 -4.19 20.47 -11.87
C GLY A 281 -3.35 21.11 -10.74
N SER A 282 -2.57 20.31 -10.01
CA SER A 282 -1.64 20.78 -8.97
C SER A 282 -0.42 21.52 -9.51
N ASP A 283 -0.02 21.21 -10.76
CA ASP A 283 1.25 21.65 -11.34
C ASP A 283 1.05 22.82 -12.32
N ILE A 284 -0.21 23.22 -12.56
CA ILE A 284 -0.56 24.32 -13.45
C ILE A 284 -0.56 25.63 -12.65
N ASP A 285 0.26 26.59 -13.08
CA ASP A 285 0.22 27.95 -12.55
C ASP A 285 -1.09 28.65 -12.97
N SER A 286 -1.91 28.98 -11.97
CA SER A 286 -3.22 29.62 -12.16
C SER A 286 -3.12 30.97 -12.88
N GLN A 287 -2.06 31.75 -12.65
CA GLN A 287 -1.86 33.03 -13.34
C GLN A 287 -1.47 32.84 -14.81
N GLU A 288 -0.61 31.87 -15.10
CA GLU A 288 -0.19 31.55 -16.47
C GLU A 288 -1.35 30.99 -17.30
N ALA A 289 -2.16 30.10 -16.70
CA ALA A 289 -3.33 29.52 -17.34
C ALA A 289 -4.37 30.59 -17.71
N GLN A 290 -4.62 31.55 -16.80
CA GLN A 290 -5.57 32.63 -17.04
C GLN A 290 -5.08 33.61 -18.12
N GLN A 291 -3.80 33.97 -18.12
CA GLN A 291 -3.22 34.81 -19.17
C GLN A 291 -3.27 34.14 -20.55
N THR A 292 -3.07 32.81 -20.58
CA THR A 292 -3.14 32.03 -21.82
C THR A 292 -4.58 31.98 -22.36
N LEU A 293 -5.57 31.88 -21.47
CA LEU A 293 -6.99 31.97 -21.82
C LEU A 293 -7.34 33.33 -22.46
N GLU A 294 -6.96 34.44 -21.82
CA GLU A 294 -7.23 35.80 -22.34
C GLU A 294 -6.59 36.04 -23.72
N LYS A 295 -5.35 35.56 -23.91
CA LYS A 295 -4.66 35.62 -25.20
C LYS A 295 -5.40 34.81 -26.27
N ALA A 296 -5.85 33.60 -25.94
CA ALA A 296 -6.58 32.74 -26.88
C ALA A 296 -7.95 33.34 -27.27
N GLU A 297 -8.67 33.96 -26.32
CA GLU A 297 -9.92 34.68 -26.62
C GLU A 297 -9.71 35.87 -27.55
N ALA A 298 -8.63 36.64 -27.33
CA ALA A 298 -8.27 37.77 -28.18
C ALA A 298 -7.92 37.34 -29.62
N ILE A 299 -7.29 36.17 -29.78
CA ILE A 299 -6.97 35.59 -31.10
C ILE A 299 -8.25 35.15 -31.83
N LEU A 300 -9.20 34.53 -31.12
CA LEU A 300 -10.47 34.12 -31.71
C LEU A 300 -11.29 35.33 -32.21
N ARG A 301 -11.29 36.45 -31.48
CA ARG A 301 -11.97 37.68 -31.90
C ARG A 301 -11.40 38.30 -33.18
N LYS A 302 -10.14 38.00 -33.51
CA LYS A 302 -9.43 38.53 -34.69
C LYS A 302 -9.40 37.55 -35.87
N ALA A 303 -10.00 36.36 -35.74
CA ALA A 303 -9.97 35.33 -36.76
C ALA A 303 -11.09 35.52 -37.80
N GLU A 304 -10.74 35.91 -39.03
CA GLU A 304 -11.70 36.20 -40.10
C GLU A 304 -11.90 35.02 -41.09
N GLY A 305 -11.02 34.01 -41.07
CA GLY A 305 -11.07 32.86 -42.01
C GLY A 305 -11.43 31.52 -41.37
N LYS A 306 -12.22 30.67 -42.07
CA LYS A 306 -12.68 29.34 -41.59
C LYS A 306 -11.59 28.48 -40.93
N LYS A 307 -10.39 28.40 -41.53
CA LYS A 307 -9.27 27.62 -40.97
C LYS A 307 -8.70 28.25 -39.70
N GLN A 308 -8.54 29.57 -39.70
CA GLN A 308 -8.05 30.34 -38.53
C GLN A 308 -9.07 30.30 -37.38
N THR A 309 -10.37 30.32 -37.67
CA THR A 309 -11.42 30.16 -36.66
C THR A 309 -11.39 28.78 -36.01
N ILE A 310 -11.09 27.72 -36.76
CA ILE A 310 -10.96 26.35 -36.22
C ILE A 310 -9.73 26.23 -35.32
N GLU A 311 -8.57 26.72 -35.78
CA GLU A 311 -7.33 26.70 -34.99
C GLU A 311 -7.45 27.55 -33.72
N ALA A 312 -8.05 28.75 -33.82
CA ALA A 312 -8.31 29.62 -32.68
C ALA A 312 -9.31 29.00 -31.67
N ASN A 313 -10.34 28.30 -32.16
CA ASN A 313 -11.28 27.59 -31.28
C ASN A 313 -10.62 26.41 -30.55
N LEU A 314 -9.70 25.69 -31.22
CA LEU A 314 -8.95 24.61 -30.59
C LEU A 314 -8.01 25.15 -29.51
N ALA A 315 -7.28 26.23 -29.80
CA ALA A 315 -6.41 26.90 -28.83
C ALA A 315 -7.20 27.44 -27.62
N LEU A 316 -8.38 28.02 -27.86
CA LEU A 316 -9.26 28.48 -26.79
C LEU A 316 -9.74 27.31 -25.91
N ARG A 317 -10.16 26.19 -26.51
CA ARG A 317 -10.57 24.99 -25.76
C ARG A 317 -9.44 24.46 -24.88
N ARG A 318 -8.21 24.38 -25.40
CA ARG A 318 -7.03 23.96 -24.62
C ARG A 318 -6.75 24.86 -23.42
N ALA A 319 -6.72 26.17 -23.66
CA ALA A 319 -6.47 27.16 -22.61
C ALA A 319 -7.56 27.14 -21.54
N LYS A 320 -8.83 26.98 -21.95
CA LYS A 320 -9.97 26.83 -21.04
C LYS A 320 -9.87 25.58 -20.18
N THR A 321 -9.50 24.44 -20.75
CA THR A 321 -9.30 23.19 -19.98
C THR A 321 -8.18 23.32 -18.96
N ARG A 322 -7.05 23.98 -19.28
CA ARG A 322 -5.98 24.25 -18.32
C ARG A 322 -6.44 25.16 -17.17
N ALA A 323 -7.19 26.22 -17.47
CA ALA A 323 -7.72 27.14 -16.46
C ALA A 323 -8.85 26.54 -15.58
N GLU A 324 -9.66 25.61 -16.12
CA GLU A 324 -10.69 24.92 -15.31
C GLU A 324 -10.07 23.83 -14.41
N ALA A 325 -8.94 23.24 -14.80
CA ALA A 325 -8.23 22.24 -14.00
C ALA A 325 -7.66 22.79 -12.68
N THR A 326 -7.29 24.08 -12.65
CA THR A 326 -6.78 24.78 -11.45
C THR A 326 -7.88 25.23 -10.49
N ASN A 327 -9.08 25.52 -11.00
CA ASN A 327 -10.18 26.12 -10.24
C ASN A 327 -11.07 25.11 -9.49
N THR A 328 -10.75 23.82 -9.55
CA THR A 328 -11.59 22.77 -8.96
C THR A 328 -10.93 22.19 -7.71
N ILE A 329 -10.88 22.98 -6.63
CA ILE A 329 -10.65 22.47 -5.27
C ILE A 329 -12.05 22.35 -4.63
N TRP A 330 -12.55 21.13 -4.51
CA TRP A 330 -13.72 20.77 -3.69
C TRP A 330 -13.27 19.73 -2.67
#